data_AF-A0A2D8BZI9-F1
#
_entry.id   AF-A0A2D8BZI9-F1
#
_cell.length_a   1.000
_cell.length_b   1.000
_cell.length_c   1.000
_cell.angle_alpha   90.00
_cell.angle_beta   90.00
_cell.angle_gamma   90.00
#
_symmetry.space_group_name_H-M   'P 1'
#
loop_
_entity.id
_entity.type
_entity.pdbx_description
1 polymer ?
#
loop_
_entity_poly.entity_id
_entity_poly.type
_entity_poly.pdbx_seq_one_letter_code
_entity_poly.pdbx_strand_id
1 'polypeptide(L)'
;MEEKVNMEIAKAAEVLELEVSETETKYMEICETNNLNPIEDWALALSLFRQWFSGAYAYKDAPQQESSGNSLVKKASGYFISLDAARDMAKMQNERIKNEYLRDADTTYSLGKVAVVLEQDGGYEISRMHKGEEQVKTVSELPNNHHEVEVGKWIVPLDSMQQYSSGPNANYGRPLPAEQFRLAGVFIGTVDGNEGLYYFSYKGDGCKTFNPQTFHYVHFDCIPDSNNADRIYGFKMGTMESLVYNADLSDDDSRKTASPSVSDLQNHMMENAMSHYCSLSDIARHHSESEGKPYAQRFVITDGSVSSVNMTPNSIGTRRITVSDLNSDFDYDGGSWAGTTCWIPANIDIDFGIGSTLVLVGRTSQGRNQDGGPGDITLNVSGVLCTENRGVVAEPYESTEEDIDWF
;
A
#
# COMPACT_ATOMS: atom_id res chain seq x y z
N MET A 1 -19.13 -40.02 31.14
CA MET A 1 -19.96 -38.82 30.86
C MET A 1 -21.28 -38.98 31.58
N GLU A 2 -21.84 -37.92 32.14
CA GLU A 2 -23.11 -37.99 32.88
C GLU A 2 -24.28 -38.35 31.94
N GLU A 3 -25.18 -39.23 32.39
CA GLU A 3 -26.30 -39.76 31.59
C GLU A 3 -27.16 -38.66 30.97
N LYS A 4 -27.29 -37.54 31.68
CA LYS A 4 -28.02 -36.35 31.25
C LYS A 4 -27.36 -35.62 30.07
N VAL A 5 -26.03 -35.60 30.01
CA VAL A 5 -25.28 -34.97 28.90
C VAL A 5 -25.47 -35.80 27.63
N ASN A 6 -25.36 -37.13 27.72
CA ASN A 6 -25.56 -38.02 26.58
C ASN A 6 -26.97 -37.93 26.01
N MET A 7 -27.99 -37.82 26.86
CA MET A 7 -29.38 -37.61 26.41
C MET A 7 -29.56 -36.29 25.67
N GLU A 8 -28.92 -35.20 26.11
CA GLU A 8 -29.02 -33.91 25.43
C GLU A 8 -28.22 -33.84 24.14
N ILE A 9 -27.06 -34.50 24.06
CA ILE A 9 -26.30 -34.65 22.81
C ILE A 9 -27.12 -35.45 21.79
N ALA A 10 -27.70 -36.59 22.19
CA ALA A 10 -28.52 -37.41 21.29
C ALA A 10 -29.76 -36.66 20.78
N LYS A 11 -30.41 -35.90 21.66
CA LYS A 11 -31.58 -35.09 21.29
C LYS A 11 -31.20 -33.89 20.41
N ALA A 12 -30.06 -33.26 20.66
CA ALA A 12 -29.53 -32.21 19.80
C ALA A 12 -29.19 -32.73 18.41
N ALA A 13 -28.57 -33.91 18.31
CA ALA A 13 -28.27 -34.58 17.05
C ALA A 13 -29.55 -34.90 16.26
N GLU A 14 -30.56 -35.47 16.92
CA GLU A 14 -31.88 -35.72 16.31
C GLU A 14 -32.52 -34.43 15.81
N VAL A 15 -32.52 -33.38 16.63
CA VAL A 15 -33.15 -32.09 16.29
C VAL A 15 -32.37 -31.34 15.22
N LEU A 16 -31.05 -31.49 15.10
CA LEU A 16 -30.23 -30.87 14.06
C LEU A 16 -30.03 -31.75 12.81
N GLU A 17 -30.55 -32.98 12.82
CA GLU A 17 -30.33 -33.98 11.76
C GLU A 17 -28.84 -34.31 11.51
N LEU A 18 -28.05 -34.34 12.59
CA LEU A 18 -26.63 -34.70 12.56
C LEU A 18 -26.42 -36.10 13.14
N GLU A 19 -25.26 -36.71 12.88
CA GLU A 19 -24.89 -37.92 13.60
C GLU A 19 -24.60 -37.60 15.08
N VAL A 20 -24.94 -38.55 15.97
CA VAL A 20 -24.71 -38.39 17.41
C VAL A 20 -23.22 -38.25 17.71
N SER A 21 -22.36 -38.96 16.97
CA SER A 21 -20.90 -38.88 17.03
C SER A 21 -20.35 -37.49 16.70
N GLU A 22 -20.91 -36.82 15.70
CA GLU A 22 -20.53 -35.46 15.30
C GLU A 22 -20.91 -34.45 16.38
N THR A 23 -22.10 -34.60 16.94
CA THR A 23 -22.60 -33.74 18.02
C THR A 23 -21.81 -33.93 19.32
N GLU A 24 -21.41 -35.17 19.62
CA GLU A 24 -20.53 -35.51 20.75
C GLU A 24 -19.13 -34.93 20.56
N THR A 25 -18.58 -35.00 19.35
CA THR A 25 -17.30 -34.37 19.01
C THR A 25 -17.37 -32.86 19.28
N LYS A 26 -18.47 -32.21 18.92
CA LYS A 26 -18.64 -30.77 19.18
C LYS A 26 -18.75 -30.44 20.66
N TYR A 27 -19.40 -31.28 21.46
CA TYR A 27 -19.43 -31.13 22.91
C TYR A 27 -18.03 -31.22 23.52
N MET A 28 -17.22 -32.19 23.07
CA MET A 28 -15.84 -32.36 23.54
C MET A 28 -14.93 -31.19 23.13
N GLU A 29 -15.08 -30.67 21.92
CA GLU A 29 -14.38 -29.47 21.45
C GLU A 29 -14.70 -28.24 22.32
N ILE A 30 -15.97 -28.06 22.71
CA ILE A 30 -16.39 -26.98 23.63
C ILE A 30 -15.71 -27.15 25.00
N CYS A 31 -15.64 -28.38 25.51
CA CYS A 31 -14.96 -28.65 26.78
C CYS A 31 -13.46 -28.32 26.68
N GLU A 32 -12.79 -28.76 25.63
CA GLU A 32 -11.36 -28.53 25.42
C GLU A 32 -11.04 -27.03 25.25
N THR A 33 -11.79 -26.33 24.39
CA THR A 33 -11.59 -24.90 24.11
C THR A 33 -11.76 -24.04 25.36
N ASN A 34 -12.65 -24.44 26.27
CA ASN A 34 -12.93 -23.70 27.50
C ASN A 34 -12.22 -24.27 28.73
N ASN A 35 -11.31 -25.24 28.52
CA ASN A 35 -10.56 -25.92 29.57
C ASN A 35 -11.46 -26.48 30.70
N LEU A 36 -12.56 -27.13 30.31
CA LEU A 36 -13.57 -27.71 31.19
C LEU A 36 -13.42 -29.23 31.23
N ASN A 37 -13.59 -29.84 32.41
CA ASN A 37 -13.69 -31.28 32.53
C ASN A 37 -15.11 -31.75 32.13
N PRO A 38 -15.27 -32.61 31.11
CA PRO A 38 -16.59 -33.03 30.61
C PRO A 38 -17.41 -33.87 31.61
N ILE A 39 -16.80 -34.29 32.72
CA ILE A 39 -17.46 -35.04 33.79
C ILE A 39 -17.68 -34.16 35.03
N GLU A 40 -16.68 -33.38 35.44
CA GLU A 40 -16.75 -32.59 36.67
C GLU A 40 -17.45 -31.23 36.46
N ASP A 41 -17.26 -30.60 35.30
CA ASP A 41 -17.83 -29.30 34.94
C ASP A 41 -19.02 -29.41 33.97
N TRP A 42 -19.66 -30.59 33.94
CA TRP A 42 -20.66 -30.96 32.95
C TRP A 42 -21.81 -29.94 32.84
N ALA A 43 -22.20 -29.29 33.94
CA ALA A 43 -23.29 -28.31 33.95
C ALA A 43 -22.92 -27.02 33.18
N LEU A 44 -21.68 -26.55 33.32
CA LEU A 44 -21.17 -25.39 32.61
C LEU A 44 -20.90 -25.74 31.14
N ALA A 45 -20.29 -26.89 30.88
CA ALA A 45 -20.07 -27.40 29.52
C ALA A 45 -21.39 -27.57 28.76
N LEU A 46 -22.42 -28.11 29.42
CA LEU A 46 -23.76 -28.27 28.83
C LEU A 46 -24.45 -26.93 28.57
N SER A 47 -24.20 -25.90 29.38
CA SER A 47 -24.73 -24.55 29.13
C SER A 47 -24.14 -23.91 27.86
N LEU A 48 -22.83 -24.07 27.64
CA LEU A 48 -22.13 -23.60 26.43
C LEU A 48 -22.55 -24.42 25.22
N PHE A 49 -22.71 -25.74 25.38
CA PHE A 49 -23.25 -26.60 24.34
C PHE A 49 -24.67 -26.20 23.92
N ARG A 50 -25.55 -25.86 24.87
CA ARG A 50 -26.91 -25.36 24.57
C ARG A 50 -26.90 -24.00 23.87
N GLN A 51 -25.94 -23.14 24.20
CA GLN A 51 -25.76 -21.88 23.48
C GLN A 51 -25.36 -22.13 22.02
N TRP A 52 -24.41 -23.05 21.79
CA TRP A 52 -24.06 -23.49 20.43
C TRP A 52 -25.26 -24.11 19.70
N PHE A 53 -25.96 -25.04 20.33
CA PHE A 53 -27.16 -25.70 19.78
C PHE A 53 -28.24 -24.67 19.42
N SER A 54 -28.46 -23.65 20.25
CA SER A 54 -29.47 -22.62 19.98
C SER A 54 -29.10 -21.78 18.76
N GLY A 55 -27.80 -21.53 18.55
CA GLY A 55 -27.30 -20.95 17.30
C GLY A 55 -27.53 -21.87 16.11
N ALA A 56 -27.06 -23.11 16.19
CA ALA A 56 -27.19 -24.11 15.12
C ALA A 56 -28.66 -24.37 14.73
N TYR A 57 -29.56 -24.45 15.71
CA TYR A 57 -30.99 -24.65 15.50
C TYR A 57 -31.65 -23.45 14.82
N ALA A 58 -31.25 -22.22 15.17
CA ALA A 58 -31.72 -21.02 14.48
C ALA A 58 -31.30 -20.98 12.99
N TYR A 59 -30.20 -21.65 12.63
CA TYR A 59 -29.76 -21.82 11.25
C TYR A 59 -30.38 -23.02 10.53
N LYS A 60 -31.02 -23.97 11.25
CA LYS A 60 -31.60 -25.18 10.67
C LYS A 60 -32.81 -24.90 9.78
N ASP A 61 -33.70 -24.01 10.22
CA ASP A 61 -34.92 -23.61 9.51
C ASP A 61 -34.78 -22.28 8.75
N ALA A 62 -33.57 -21.71 8.73
CA ALA A 62 -33.25 -20.61 7.83
C ALA A 62 -33.33 -21.15 6.39
N PRO A 63 -34.02 -20.46 5.46
CA PRO A 63 -34.17 -20.95 4.09
C PRO A 63 -32.79 -21.29 3.52
N GLN A 64 -32.64 -22.52 3.02
CA GLN A 64 -31.43 -22.97 2.33
C GLN A 64 -31.17 -22.04 1.14
N GLN A 65 -30.37 -21.03 1.40
CA GLN A 65 -29.68 -20.26 0.40
C GLN A 65 -28.51 -21.13 -0.04
N GLU A 66 -28.42 -21.41 -1.34
CA GLU A 66 -27.17 -21.85 -1.95
C GLU A 66 -26.04 -21.01 -1.34
N SER A 67 -25.05 -21.68 -0.76
CA SER A 67 -23.93 -21.05 -0.08
C SER A 67 -23.09 -20.25 -1.06
N SER A 68 -23.50 -19.02 -1.37
CA SER A 68 -22.63 -17.93 -1.77
C SER A 68 -22.25 -17.17 -0.50
N GLY A 69 -21.39 -17.80 0.30
CA GLY A 69 -20.71 -17.11 1.40
C GLY A 69 -19.90 -15.96 0.81
N ASN A 70 -20.38 -14.72 0.97
CA ASN A 70 -19.72 -13.55 0.41
C ASN A 70 -18.46 -13.24 1.24
N SER A 71 -17.38 -13.99 1.02
CA SER A 71 -16.07 -13.80 1.66
C SER A 71 -15.62 -12.35 1.51
N LEU A 72 -15.18 -11.72 2.60
CA LEU A 72 -14.57 -10.37 2.59
C LEU A 72 -13.38 -10.30 1.63
N VAL A 73 -12.66 -11.42 1.51
CA VAL A 73 -11.54 -11.59 0.59
C VAL A 73 -12.07 -12.10 -0.75
N LYS A 74 -11.73 -11.38 -1.82
CA LYS A 74 -12.10 -11.64 -3.20
C LYS A 74 -10.87 -11.94 -4.05
N LYS A 75 -11.09 -12.67 -5.14
CA LYS A 75 -10.06 -12.95 -6.15
C LYS A 75 -10.02 -11.80 -7.15
N ALA A 76 -8.81 -11.39 -7.50
CA ALA A 76 -8.51 -10.41 -8.55
C ALA A 76 -7.62 -11.05 -9.62
N SER A 77 -7.87 -10.73 -10.89
CA SER A 77 -7.08 -11.19 -12.03
C SER A 77 -6.97 -10.09 -13.09
N GLY A 78 -5.76 -9.70 -13.47
CA GLY A 78 -5.53 -8.48 -14.24
C GLY A 78 -4.09 -8.01 -14.23
N TYR A 79 -3.87 -6.73 -14.46
CA TYR A 79 -2.54 -6.11 -14.52
C TYR A 79 -2.48 -4.90 -13.61
N PHE A 80 -1.38 -4.78 -12.86
CA PHE A 80 -1.00 -3.47 -12.33
C PHE A 80 -0.47 -2.63 -13.49
N ILE A 81 -1.14 -1.53 -13.83
CA ILE A 81 -0.63 -0.54 -14.79
C ILE A 81 0.28 0.49 -14.10
N SER A 82 0.22 0.55 -12.76
CA SER A 82 1.02 1.40 -11.92
C SER A 82 1.16 0.77 -10.53
N LEU A 83 2.38 0.76 -10.00
CA LEU A 83 2.68 0.34 -8.64
C LEU A 83 3.78 1.23 -8.05
N ASP A 84 3.43 2.01 -7.04
CA ASP A 84 4.40 2.83 -6.32
C ASP A 84 5.28 1.92 -5.45
N ALA A 85 6.58 2.24 -5.30
CA ALA A 85 7.43 1.55 -4.34
C ALA A 85 6.85 1.65 -2.92
N ALA A 86 7.02 0.60 -2.11
CA ALA A 86 6.63 0.63 -0.71
C ALA A 86 7.40 1.72 0.04
N ARG A 87 6.68 2.59 0.76
CA ARG A 87 7.26 3.71 1.50
C ARG A 87 6.87 3.65 2.96
N ASP A 88 7.85 3.93 3.81
CA ASP A 88 7.59 4.15 5.23
C ASP A 88 7.06 5.57 5.45
N MET A 89 5.74 5.68 5.50
CA MET A 89 5.06 6.95 5.69
C MET A 89 5.31 7.52 7.08
N ALA A 90 5.55 6.67 8.08
CA ALA A 90 5.81 7.10 9.44
C ALA A 90 7.21 7.71 9.55
N LYS A 91 8.24 7.02 9.02
CA LYS A 91 9.61 7.55 8.97
C LYS A 91 9.67 8.89 8.26
N MET A 92 9.01 9.03 7.10
CA MET A 92 8.96 10.32 6.38
C MET A 92 8.34 11.43 7.23
N GLN A 93 7.26 11.14 7.94
CA GLN A 93 6.58 12.14 8.78
C GLN A 93 7.38 12.48 10.04
N ASN A 94 8.01 11.48 10.66
CA ASN A 94 8.92 11.66 11.80
C ASN A 94 10.12 12.55 11.41
N GLU A 95 10.78 12.28 10.28
CA GLU A 95 11.87 13.11 9.76
C GLU A 95 11.42 14.53 9.40
N ARG A 96 10.22 14.70 8.84
CA ARG A 96 9.66 16.03 8.58
C ARG A 96 9.50 16.84 9.88
N ILE A 97 8.92 16.23 10.92
CA ILE A 97 8.71 16.88 12.22
C ILE A 97 10.06 17.18 12.90
N LYS A 98 11.03 16.27 12.80
CA LYS A 98 12.40 16.51 13.26
C LYS A 98 13.01 17.73 12.57
N ASN A 99 12.91 17.82 11.25
CA ASN A 99 13.43 18.97 10.49
C ASN A 99 12.68 20.28 10.83
N GLU A 100 11.38 20.22 11.10
CA GLU A 100 10.63 21.37 11.62
C GLU A 100 11.14 21.82 12.98
N TYR A 101 11.40 20.88 13.90
CA TYR A 101 11.96 21.17 15.23
C TYR A 101 13.37 21.77 15.15
N LEU A 102 14.25 21.22 14.31
CA LEU A 102 15.60 21.75 14.11
C LEU A 102 15.59 23.17 13.52
N ARG A 103 14.55 23.55 12.79
CA ARG A 103 14.37 24.90 12.24
C ARG A 103 13.74 25.86 13.25
N ASP A 104 12.76 25.41 14.02
CA ASP A 104 12.00 26.21 15.00
C ASP A 104 11.48 25.31 16.13
N ALA A 105 12.30 25.16 17.17
CA ALA A 105 12.03 24.27 18.29
C ALA A 105 10.83 24.74 19.12
N ASP A 106 10.74 26.05 19.39
CA ASP A 106 9.70 26.63 20.26
C ASP A 106 8.31 26.51 19.63
N THR A 107 8.19 26.85 18.34
CA THR A 107 6.90 26.70 17.63
C THR A 107 6.53 25.22 17.53
N THR A 108 7.48 24.35 17.22
CA THR A 108 7.18 22.91 17.06
C THR A 108 6.75 22.26 18.39
N TYR A 109 7.39 22.64 19.50
CA TYR A 109 7.01 22.20 20.85
C TYR A 109 5.66 22.77 21.28
N SER A 110 5.46 24.08 21.15
CA SER A 110 4.21 24.76 21.55
C SER A 110 2.97 24.27 20.80
N LEU A 111 3.13 23.87 19.52
CA LEU A 111 2.08 23.26 18.72
C LEU A 111 1.79 21.79 19.10
N GLY A 112 2.54 21.21 20.04
CA GLY A 112 2.35 19.82 20.49
C GLY A 112 2.74 18.78 19.43
N LYS A 113 3.64 19.13 18.49
CA LYS A 113 4.12 18.22 17.44
C LYS A 113 5.23 17.29 17.93
N VAL A 114 5.93 17.66 19.01
CA VAL A 114 6.99 16.86 19.62
C VAL A 114 6.84 16.84 21.13
N ALA A 115 7.36 15.78 21.76
CA ALA A 115 7.81 15.81 23.14
C ALA A 115 9.33 15.99 23.17
N VAL A 116 9.84 16.75 24.14
CA VAL A 116 11.27 16.89 24.40
C VAL A 116 11.65 15.94 25.52
N VAL A 117 12.81 15.32 25.38
CA VAL A 117 13.30 14.29 26.29
C VAL A 117 14.65 14.70 26.84
N LEU A 118 14.79 14.60 28.16
CA LEU A 118 16.05 14.76 28.87
C LEU A 118 16.38 13.48 29.65
N GLU A 119 17.63 13.06 29.59
CA GLU A 119 18.12 11.94 30.40
C GLU A 119 18.19 12.34 31.87
N GLN A 120 17.79 11.42 32.76
CA GLN A 120 17.95 11.53 34.20
C GLN A 120 18.49 10.21 34.77
N ASP A 121 18.94 10.21 36.03
CA ASP A 121 19.49 9.02 36.68
C ASP A 121 18.50 7.85 36.65
N GLY A 122 18.72 6.90 35.73
CA GLY A 122 17.94 5.68 35.57
C GLY A 122 16.67 5.80 34.72
N GLY A 123 16.50 6.86 33.92
CA GLY A 123 15.36 6.98 33.00
C GLY A 123 15.36 8.27 32.19
N TYR A 124 14.19 8.62 31.66
CA TYR A 124 14.00 9.78 30.80
C TYR A 124 12.83 10.62 31.28
N GLU A 125 13.03 11.93 31.39
CA GLU A 125 11.95 12.90 31.57
C GLU A 125 11.45 13.35 30.20
N ILE A 126 10.16 13.12 29.93
CA ILE A 126 9.50 13.49 28.69
C ILE A 126 8.51 14.62 28.98
N SER A 127 8.73 15.77 28.33
CA SER A 127 7.88 16.95 28.41
C SER A 127 7.17 17.18 27.07
N ARG A 128 5.87 17.49 27.10
CA ARG A 128 5.07 17.79 25.90
C ARG A 128 4.03 18.86 26.16
N MET A 129 3.62 19.55 25.11
CA MET A 129 2.40 20.38 25.14
C MET A 129 1.18 19.55 24.72
N HIS A 130 0.15 19.51 25.57
CA HIS A 130 -1.11 18.84 25.30
C HIS A 130 -2.29 19.75 25.64
N LYS A 131 -3.08 20.13 24.62
CA LYS A 131 -4.23 21.05 24.77
C LYS A 131 -3.86 22.40 25.41
N GLY A 132 -2.66 22.90 25.11
CA GLY A 132 -2.18 24.19 25.63
C GLY A 132 -1.55 24.11 27.02
N GLU A 133 -1.50 22.92 27.64
CA GLU A 133 -0.86 22.70 28.93
C GLU A 133 0.40 21.85 28.76
N GLU A 134 1.44 22.20 29.51
CA GLU A 134 2.65 21.40 29.59
C GLU A 134 2.41 20.18 30.48
N GLN A 135 2.83 19.01 30.00
CA GLN A 135 2.74 17.75 30.70
C GLN A 135 4.12 17.10 30.73
N VAL A 136 4.55 16.71 31.92
CA VAL A 136 5.84 16.06 32.16
C VAL A 136 5.59 14.65 32.70
N LYS A 137 6.35 13.68 32.19
CA LYS A 137 6.29 12.28 32.64
C LYS A 137 7.67 11.64 32.58
N THR A 138 8.02 10.90 33.62
CA THR A 138 9.21 10.05 33.63
C THR A 138 8.89 8.66 33.05
N VAL A 139 9.78 8.14 32.21
CA VAL A 139 9.71 6.80 31.64
C VAL A 139 11.04 6.08 31.79
N SER A 140 11.00 4.75 31.83
CA SER A 140 12.21 3.92 31.85
C SER A 140 12.84 3.71 30.47
N GLU A 141 12.03 3.82 29.41
CA GLU A 141 12.44 3.58 28.02
C GLU A 141 11.81 4.61 27.09
N LEU A 142 12.57 5.02 26.06
CA LEU A 142 12.10 5.94 25.05
C LEU A 142 11.16 5.26 24.04
N PRO A 143 10.14 5.98 23.53
CA PRO A 143 9.36 5.51 22.40
C PRO A 143 10.25 5.18 21.19
N ASN A 144 9.89 4.14 20.43
CA ASN A 144 10.69 3.66 19.29
C ASN A 144 10.90 4.69 18.17
N ASN A 145 10.10 5.77 18.13
CA ASN A 145 10.21 6.85 17.16
C ASN A 145 11.02 8.06 17.68
N HIS A 146 11.83 7.89 18.73
CA HIS A 146 12.67 8.97 19.23
C HIS A 146 13.79 9.33 18.24
N HIS A 147 14.19 10.60 18.26
CA HIS A 147 15.32 11.11 17.48
C HIS A 147 16.24 11.91 18.39
N GLU A 148 17.53 11.57 18.39
CA GLU A 148 18.53 12.42 19.02
C GLU A 148 18.72 13.69 18.17
N VAL A 149 18.66 14.85 18.83
CA VAL A 149 18.81 16.16 18.18
C VAL A 149 20.07 16.87 18.65
N GLU A 150 20.48 16.63 19.89
CA GLU A 150 21.72 17.09 20.50
C GLU A 150 22.18 15.98 21.47
N VAL A 151 23.47 15.93 21.80
CA VAL A 151 24.00 14.91 22.72
C VAL A 151 23.23 14.95 24.03
N GLY A 152 22.59 13.83 24.39
CA GLY A 152 21.80 13.72 25.62
C GLY A 152 20.41 14.38 25.57
N LYS A 153 19.94 14.75 24.37
CA LYS A 153 18.61 15.36 24.15
C LYS A 153 17.92 14.70 22.97
N TRP A 154 16.72 14.20 23.23
CA TRP A 154 15.90 13.55 22.22
C TRP A 154 14.58 14.29 22.03
N ILE A 155 13.97 14.06 20.87
CA ILE A 155 12.58 14.41 20.62
C ILE A 155 11.79 13.17 20.27
N VAL A 156 10.50 13.19 20.59
CA VAL A 156 9.54 12.18 20.18
C VAL A 156 8.44 12.87 19.36
N PRO A 157 8.37 12.67 18.04
CA PRO A 157 7.27 13.16 17.22
C PRO A 157 5.91 12.63 17.71
N LEU A 158 4.93 13.52 17.79
CA LEU A 158 3.58 13.26 18.28
C LEU A 158 2.53 13.51 17.20
N ASP A 159 1.39 12.86 17.33
CA ASP A 159 0.22 13.16 16.51
C ASP A 159 -0.46 14.45 17.01
N SER A 160 -0.16 15.58 16.37
CA SER A 160 -0.72 16.87 16.74
C SER A 160 -2.15 17.11 16.22
N MET A 161 -2.74 16.16 15.49
CA MET A 161 -4.05 16.34 14.88
C MET A 161 -5.17 16.00 15.88
N GLN A 162 -5.97 16.99 16.27
CA GLN A 162 -7.03 16.79 17.28
C GLN A 162 -8.21 15.96 16.77
N GLN A 163 -8.48 16.03 15.47
CA GLN A 163 -9.64 15.41 14.84
C GLN A 163 -9.27 14.88 13.46
N TYR A 164 -9.70 13.67 13.13
CA TYR A 164 -9.67 13.15 11.77
C TYR A 164 -11.08 13.11 11.22
N SER A 165 -11.30 13.74 10.07
CA SER A 165 -12.63 13.89 9.45
C SER A 165 -13.65 14.44 10.46
N SER A 166 -14.65 13.66 10.86
CA SER A 166 -15.69 14.07 11.80
C SER A 166 -15.46 13.62 13.25
N GLY A 167 -14.46 12.77 13.53
CA GLY A 167 -14.26 12.13 14.84
C GLY A 167 -13.00 12.59 15.58
N PRO A 168 -13.04 12.66 16.93
CA PRO A 168 -11.86 12.98 17.71
C PRO A 168 -10.75 11.95 17.46
N ASN A 169 -9.51 12.43 17.34
CA ASN A 169 -8.38 11.55 17.15
C ASN A 169 -7.96 10.93 18.49
N ALA A 170 -8.14 9.61 18.64
CA ALA A 170 -7.73 8.88 19.84
C ALA A 170 -6.21 8.90 20.08
N ASN A 171 -5.42 9.14 19.02
CA ASN A 171 -3.97 9.24 19.09
C ASN A 171 -3.45 10.65 19.33
N TYR A 172 -4.33 11.66 19.47
CA TYR A 172 -3.90 13.03 19.67
C TYR A 172 -2.94 13.18 20.87
N GLY A 173 -1.76 13.73 20.59
CA GLY A 173 -0.64 13.90 21.50
C GLY A 173 0.15 12.62 21.80
N ARG A 174 -0.22 11.46 21.27
CA ARG A 174 0.54 10.21 21.44
C ARG A 174 1.69 10.15 20.43
N PRO A 175 2.76 9.36 20.73
CA PRO A 175 3.84 9.14 19.79
C PRO A 175 3.33 8.63 18.44
N LEU A 176 3.88 9.17 17.36
CA LEU A 176 3.67 8.60 16.03
C LEU A 176 4.29 7.21 15.96
N PRO A 177 3.78 6.31 15.10
CA PRO A 177 4.46 5.04 14.85
C PRO A 177 5.90 5.31 14.37
N ALA A 178 6.82 4.41 14.70
CA ALA A 178 8.18 4.47 14.17
C ALA A 178 8.20 4.13 12.68
N GLU A 179 7.45 3.08 12.30
CA GLU A 179 7.32 2.60 10.93
C GLU A 179 5.84 2.41 10.56
N GLN A 180 5.49 2.79 9.34
CA GLN A 180 4.20 2.46 8.74
C GLN A 180 4.34 2.38 7.22
N PHE A 181 4.67 1.19 6.74
CA PHE A 181 4.79 0.93 5.31
C PHE A 181 3.44 0.97 4.62
N ARG A 182 3.40 1.68 3.49
CA ARG A 182 2.27 1.76 2.59
C ARG A 182 2.75 1.68 1.15
N LEU A 183 1.92 1.06 0.34
CA LEU A 183 2.06 0.96 -1.10
C LEU A 183 0.71 1.30 -1.74
N ALA A 184 0.75 1.91 -2.92
CA ALA A 184 -0.42 2.23 -3.72
C ALA A 184 -0.16 1.82 -5.17
N GLY A 185 -1.22 1.53 -5.90
CA GLY A 185 -1.15 1.19 -7.32
C GLY A 185 -2.47 1.40 -8.03
N VAL A 186 -2.43 1.23 -9.34
CA VAL A 186 -3.61 1.19 -10.20
C VAL A 186 -3.64 -0.18 -10.88
N PHE A 187 -4.74 -0.88 -10.70
CA PHE A 187 -5.00 -2.20 -11.23
C PHE A 187 -6.12 -2.13 -12.25
N ILE A 188 -5.96 -2.81 -13.38
CA ILE A 188 -7.03 -3.01 -14.36
C ILE A 188 -7.25 -4.51 -14.50
N GLY A 189 -8.49 -4.94 -14.35
CA GLY A 189 -8.86 -6.34 -14.51
C GLY A 189 -10.16 -6.66 -13.81
N THR A 190 -10.34 -7.95 -13.52
CA THR A 190 -11.54 -8.46 -12.89
C THR A 190 -11.34 -8.59 -11.38
N VAL A 191 -12.27 -8.06 -10.58
CA VAL A 191 -12.35 -8.26 -9.13
C VAL A 191 -13.75 -8.77 -8.79
N ASP A 192 -13.84 -9.98 -8.22
CA ASP A 192 -15.11 -10.61 -7.88
C ASP A 192 -16.10 -10.68 -9.08
N GLY A 193 -15.56 -10.95 -10.28
CA GLY A 193 -16.34 -11.01 -11.52
C GLY A 193 -16.66 -9.64 -12.16
N ASN A 194 -16.26 -8.53 -11.55
CA ASN A 194 -16.46 -7.19 -12.08
C ASN A 194 -15.18 -6.72 -12.77
N GLU A 195 -15.25 -6.37 -14.05
CA GLU A 195 -14.14 -5.77 -14.78
C GLU A 195 -14.08 -4.26 -14.52
N GLY A 196 -12.88 -3.71 -14.34
CA GLY A 196 -12.72 -2.26 -14.24
C GLY A 196 -11.33 -1.79 -13.86
N LEU A 197 -11.26 -0.50 -13.53
CA LEU A 197 -10.10 0.16 -12.97
C LEU A 197 -10.24 0.27 -11.45
N TYR A 198 -9.23 -0.21 -10.73
CA TYR A 198 -9.21 -0.24 -9.28
C TYR A 198 -7.98 0.48 -8.71
N TYR A 199 -8.21 1.36 -7.75
CA TYR A 199 -7.17 1.97 -6.92
C TYR A 199 -6.78 0.98 -5.81
N PHE A 200 -5.58 0.43 -5.92
CA PHE A 200 -5.04 -0.51 -4.95
C PHE A 200 -4.30 0.21 -3.83
N SER A 201 -4.51 -0.21 -2.59
CA SER A 201 -3.70 0.22 -1.44
C SER A 201 -3.37 -0.95 -0.53
N TYR A 202 -2.11 -1.02 -0.10
CA TYR A 202 -1.62 -2.08 0.76
C TYR A 202 -0.77 -1.49 1.89
N LYS A 203 -0.93 -2.01 3.11
CA LYS A 203 -0.30 -1.48 4.33
C LYS A 203 0.28 -2.62 5.17
N GLY A 204 1.26 -2.29 5.99
CA GLY A 204 1.90 -3.23 6.90
C GLY A 204 3.00 -4.04 6.23
N ASP A 205 3.46 -5.11 6.88
CA ASP A 205 4.68 -5.80 6.46
C ASP A 205 4.57 -6.48 5.10
N GLY A 206 3.39 -7.00 4.75
CA GLY A 206 3.18 -7.66 3.46
C GLY A 206 3.42 -6.76 2.25
N CYS A 207 3.30 -5.43 2.39
CA CYS A 207 3.57 -4.53 1.27
C CYS A 207 5.06 -4.23 1.06
N LYS A 208 5.94 -4.53 2.03
CA LYS A 208 7.39 -4.28 1.93
C LYS A 208 8.03 -5.05 0.76
N THR A 209 7.52 -6.25 0.49
CA THR A 209 8.02 -7.15 -0.56
C THR A 209 7.02 -7.37 -1.69
N PHE A 210 5.84 -6.75 -1.64
CA PHE A 210 4.85 -6.83 -2.71
C PHE A 210 5.27 -5.91 -3.86
N ASN A 211 5.93 -6.48 -4.87
CA ASN A 211 6.41 -5.75 -6.05
C ASN A 211 6.15 -6.53 -7.35
N PRO A 212 4.89 -6.86 -7.70
CA PRO A 212 4.60 -7.39 -9.03
C PRO A 212 5.02 -6.39 -10.11
N GLN A 213 5.67 -6.89 -11.16
CA GLN A 213 6.00 -6.11 -12.35
C GLN A 213 4.72 -5.57 -13.00
N THR A 214 4.73 -4.29 -13.36
CA THR A 214 3.60 -3.68 -14.08
C THR A 214 3.39 -4.35 -15.43
N PHE A 215 2.16 -4.33 -15.95
CA PHE A 215 1.76 -4.89 -17.24
C PHE A 215 1.91 -6.42 -17.40
N HIS A 216 2.12 -7.14 -16.30
CA HIS A 216 2.11 -8.59 -16.27
C HIS A 216 0.80 -9.12 -15.68
N TYR A 217 0.20 -10.14 -16.30
CA TYR A 217 -1.08 -10.68 -15.80
C TYR A 217 -0.81 -11.41 -14.49
N VAL A 218 -1.49 -11.00 -13.44
CA VAL A 218 -1.36 -11.53 -12.10
C VAL A 218 -2.73 -11.91 -11.56
N HIS A 219 -2.71 -12.90 -10.66
CA HIS A 219 -3.82 -13.33 -9.84
C HIS A 219 -3.45 -13.05 -8.38
N PHE A 220 -4.35 -12.46 -7.60
CA PHE A 220 -4.12 -12.24 -6.17
C PHE A 220 -5.42 -12.06 -5.40
N ASP A 221 -5.33 -12.15 -4.07
CA ASP A 221 -6.47 -11.95 -3.18
C ASP A 221 -6.47 -10.52 -2.63
N CYS A 222 -7.64 -9.88 -2.65
CA CYS A 222 -7.83 -8.51 -2.17
C CYS A 222 -9.16 -8.35 -1.42
N ILE A 223 -9.32 -7.19 -0.78
CA ILE A 223 -10.58 -6.79 -0.12
C ILE A 223 -11.13 -5.56 -0.86
N PRO A 224 -12.25 -5.66 -1.58
CA PRO A 224 -12.94 -4.51 -2.15
C PRO A 224 -13.48 -3.59 -1.05
N ASP A 225 -13.47 -2.27 -1.28
CA ASP A 225 -14.09 -1.30 -0.38
C ASP A 225 -15.61 -1.35 -0.53
N SER A 226 -16.32 -1.63 0.57
CA SER A 226 -17.78 -1.67 0.59
C SER A 226 -18.44 -0.32 0.25
N ASN A 227 -17.72 0.79 0.39
CA ASN A 227 -18.22 2.14 0.15
C ASN A 227 -17.71 2.74 -1.16
N ASN A 228 -16.75 2.10 -1.84
CA ASN A 228 -16.15 2.61 -3.07
C ASN A 228 -15.75 1.44 -3.99
N ALA A 229 -16.59 1.17 -4.99
CA ALA A 229 -16.41 0.04 -5.90
C ALA A 229 -15.04 0.04 -6.63
N ASP A 230 -14.46 1.23 -6.85
CA ASP A 230 -13.19 1.39 -7.57
C ASP A 230 -11.98 1.24 -6.63
N ARG A 231 -12.15 0.79 -5.39
CA ARG A 231 -11.06 0.63 -4.42
C ARG A 231 -10.93 -0.80 -3.95
N ILE A 232 -9.67 -1.25 -3.95
CA ILE A 232 -9.30 -2.56 -3.44
C ILE A 232 -8.12 -2.44 -2.48
N TYR A 233 -8.09 -3.30 -1.48
CA TYR A 233 -7.09 -3.28 -0.43
C TYR A 233 -6.35 -4.62 -0.35
N GLY A 234 -5.03 -4.55 -0.23
CA GLY A 234 -4.26 -5.70 0.21
C GLY A 234 -4.46 -5.93 1.71
N PHE A 235 -4.43 -7.18 2.15
CA PHE A 235 -4.64 -7.56 3.56
C PHE A 235 -3.51 -8.43 4.11
N LYS A 236 -2.99 -8.02 5.27
CA LYS A 236 -1.94 -8.73 6.05
C LYS A 236 -0.85 -9.29 5.13
N MET A 237 -0.56 -10.59 5.19
CA MET A 237 0.35 -11.28 4.26
C MET A 237 -0.41 -11.98 3.13
N GLY A 238 -1.71 -12.23 3.27
CA GLY A 238 -2.49 -13.05 2.35
C GLY A 238 -2.53 -12.52 0.92
N THR A 239 -2.54 -11.19 0.72
CA THR A 239 -2.44 -10.61 -0.62
C THR A 239 -1.09 -10.89 -1.29
N MET A 240 0.00 -10.85 -0.54
CA MET A 240 1.33 -11.18 -1.06
C MET A 240 1.47 -12.69 -1.28
N GLU A 241 1.03 -13.51 -0.34
CA GLU A 241 1.11 -14.97 -0.42
C GLU A 241 0.24 -15.58 -1.54
N SER A 242 -0.84 -14.90 -1.92
CA SER A 242 -1.73 -15.31 -3.01
C SER A 242 -1.32 -14.77 -4.39
N LEU A 243 -0.35 -13.87 -4.45
CA LEU A 243 0.12 -13.29 -5.71
C LEU A 243 0.78 -14.37 -6.57
N VAL A 244 0.23 -14.60 -7.75
CA VAL A 244 0.77 -15.55 -8.73
C VAL A 244 0.73 -14.92 -10.11
N TYR A 245 1.83 -15.01 -10.85
CA TYR A 245 1.84 -14.61 -12.25
C TYR A 245 1.12 -15.65 -13.09
N ASN A 246 0.34 -15.16 -14.06
CA ASN A 246 -0.34 -16.04 -15.01
C ASN A 246 0.65 -16.93 -15.78
N ALA A 247 1.83 -16.41 -16.09
CA ALA A 247 2.89 -17.15 -16.77
C ALA A 247 3.32 -18.41 -15.98
N ASP A 248 3.28 -18.34 -14.64
CA ASP A 248 3.75 -19.39 -13.75
C ASP A 248 2.69 -20.47 -13.46
N LEU A 249 1.43 -20.22 -13.82
CA LEU A 249 0.36 -21.21 -13.71
C LEU A 249 0.54 -22.31 -14.77
N SER A 250 0.27 -23.56 -14.37
CA SER A 250 0.21 -24.69 -15.30
C SER A 250 -0.94 -24.52 -16.29
N ASP A 251 -0.81 -25.10 -17.48
CA ASP A 251 -1.84 -25.01 -18.53
C ASP A 251 -3.20 -25.61 -18.12
N ASP A 252 -3.21 -26.56 -17.19
CA ASP A 252 -4.43 -27.17 -16.63
C ASP A 252 -5.05 -26.37 -15.47
N ASP A 253 -4.42 -25.28 -15.02
CA ASP A 253 -4.97 -24.45 -13.95
C ASP A 253 -6.16 -23.64 -14.47
N SER A 254 -7.31 -23.73 -13.80
CA SER A 254 -8.55 -23.05 -14.21
C SER A 254 -8.45 -21.53 -14.24
N ARG A 255 -7.44 -20.94 -13.58
CA ARG A 255 -7.18 -19.49 -13.59
C ARG A 255 -6.31 -19.06 -14.76
N LYS A 256 -5.61 -19.99 -15.43
CA LYS A 256 -4.71 -19.66 -16.54
C LYS A 256 -5.50 -19.00 -17.66
N THR A 257 -5.09 -17.80 -18.03
CA THR A 257 -5.61 -17.09 -19.21
C THR A 257 -4.54 -17.01 -20.29
N ALA A 258 -4.95 -16.73 -21.53
CA ALA A 258 -4.00 -16.43 -22.59
C ALA A 258 -3.21 -15.16 -22.24
N SER A 259 -1.89 -15.19 -22.44
CA SER A 259 -1.05 -14.00 -22.27
C SER A 259 -1.50 -12.92 -23.27
N PRO A 260 -1.73 -11.68 -22.81
CA PRO A 260 -2.15 -10.60 -23.70
C PRO A 260 -1.00 -10.21 -24.64
N SER A 261 -1.34 -9.75 -25.83
CA SER A 261 -0.40 -8.97 -26.63
C SER A 261 -0.26 -7.54 -26.07
N VAL A 262 0.77 -6.82 -26.51
CA VAL A 262 0.93 -5.38 -26.21
C VAL A 262 -0.29 -4.59 -26.66
N SER A 263 -0.86 -4.93 -27.82
CA SER A 263 -2.06 -4.27 -28.33
C SER A 263 -3.28 -4.55 -27.45
N ASP A 264 -3.42 -5.76 -26.90
CA ASP A 264 -4.51 -6.08 -25.97
C ASP A 264 -4.39 -5.25 -24.68
N LEU A 265 -3.17 -5.09 -24.15
CA LEU A 265 -2.91 -4.23 -22.99
C LEU A 265 -3.27 -2.76 -23.26
N GLN A 266 -2.88 -2.24 -24.43
CA GLN A 266 -3.22 -0.88 -24.82
C GLN A 266 -4.74 -0.69 -24.95
N ASN A 267 -5.43 -1.64 -25.57
CA ASN A 267 -6.89 -1.60 -25.70
C ASN A 267 -7.57 -1.65 -24.31
N HIS A 268 -7.16 -2.57 -23.43
CA HIS A 268 -7.71 -2.67 -22.08
C HIS A 268 -7.50 -1.38 -21.26
N MET A 269 -6.33 -0.74 -21.39
CA MET A 269 -6.09 0.56 -20.76
C MET A 269 -6.99 1.64 -21.33
N MET A 270 -7.15 1.70 -22.65
CA MET A 270 -8.00 2.70 -23.29
C MET A 270 -9.47 2.50 -22.93
N GLU A 271 -9.94 1.26 -22.80
CA GLU A 271 -11.31 0.97 -22.41
C GLU A 271 -11.62 1.36 -20.95
N ASN A 272 -10.69 1.11 -20.04
CA ASN A 272 -10.94 1.26 -18.60
C ASN A 272 -10.34 2.54 -17.97
N ALA A 273 -9.40 3.19 -18.65
CA ALA A 273 -8.60 4.30 -18.12
C ALA A 273 -8.46 5.49 -19.08
N MET A 274 -9.31 5.60 -20.12
CA MET A 274 -9.24 6.68 -21.12
C MET A 274 -9.18 8.08 -20.51
N SER A 275 -9.91 8.30 -19.42
CA SER A 275 -9.97 9.59 -18.71
C SER A 275 -8.63 10.03 -18.11
N HIS A 276 -7.67 9.11 -18.01
CA HIS A 276 -6.31 9.36 -17.53
C HIS A 276 -5.29 9.45 -18.66
N TYR A 277 -5.68 9.16 -19.90
CA TYR A 277 -4.78 9.29 -21.04
C TYR A 277 -4.56 10.77 -21.41
N CYS A 278 -3.30 11.13 -21.65
CA CYS A 278 -2.90 12.47 -22.07
C CYS A 278 -1.67 12.38 -22.98
N SER A 279 -1.69 13.11 -24.10
CA SER A 279 -0.49 13.31 -24.91
C SER A 279 0.59 14.06 -24.13
N LEU A 280 1.87 13.78 -24.40
CA LEU A 280 2.99 14.53 -23.84
C LEU A 280 2.88 16.04 -24.11
N SER A 281 2.33 16.44 -25.26
CA SER A 281 2.12 17.86 -25.60
C SER A 281 1.15 18.57 -24.65
N ASP A 282 0.24 17.82 -24.03
CA ASP A 282 -0.80 18.34 -23.13
C ASP A 282 -0.49 18.08 -21.65
N ILE A 283 0.71 17.57 -21.32
CA ILE A 283 1.09 17.18 -19.95
C ILE A 283 0.98 18.36 -18.96
N ALA A 284 1.24 19.57 -19.44
CA ALA A 284 1.14 20.78 -18.63
C ALA A 284 -0.30 21.14 -18.27
N ARG A 285 -1.22 20.99 -19.23
CA ARG A 285 -2.66 21.17 -18.98
C ARG A 285 -3.15 20.11 -17.99
N HIS A 286 -2.75 18.84 -18.19
CA HIS A 286 -3.11 17.77 -17.28
C HIS A 286 -2.63 18.03 -15.84
N HIS A 287 -1.40 18.52 -15.65
CA HIS A 287 -0.89 18.84 -14.31
C HIS A 287 -1.79 19.81 -13.56
N SER A 288 -2.15 20.93 -14.19
CA SER A 288 -3.03 21.95 -13.62
C SER A 288 -4.43 21.41 -13.31
N GLU A 289 -4.99 20.58 -14.19
CA GLU A 289 -6.34 19.99 -14.00
C GLU A 289 -6.38 18.90 -12.93
N SER A 290 -5.26 18.22 -12.68
CA SER A 290 -5.16 17.11 -11.73
C SER A 290 -4.76 17.56 -10.31
N GLU A 291 -4.29 18.80 -10.11
CA GLU A 291 -3.85 19.31 -8.82
C GLU A 291 -4.94 19.26 -7.73
N GLY A 292 -6.20 19.47 -8.11
CA GLY A 292 -7.35 19.43 -7.19
C GLY A 292 -7.90 18.03 -6.89
N LYS A 293 -7.52 17.00 -7.67
CA LYS A 293 -8.11 15.66 -7.56
C LYS A 293 -7.58 14.90 -6.34
N PRO A 294 -8.26 13.86 -5.83
CA PRO A 294 -7.67 12.93 -4.86
C PRO A 294 -6.39 12.28 -5.41
N TYR A 295 -5.37 12.09 -4.56
CA TYR A 295 -4.05 11.58 -4.97
C TYR A 295 -4.10 10.33 -5.87
N ALA A 296 -4.96 9.36 -5.53
CA ALA A 296 -5.15 8.13 -6.28
C ALA A 296 -5.55 8.38 -7.74
N GLN A 297 -6.32 9.45 -8.01
CA GLN A 297 -6.86 9.81 -9.33
C GLN A 297 -5.96 10.78 -10.11
N ARG A 298 -4.81 11.21 -9.57
CA ARG A 298 -3.90 12.16 -10.24
C ARG A 298 -2.95 11.51 -11.24
N PHE A 299 -3.07 10.20 -11.46
CA PHE A 299 -2.18 9.53 -12.39
C PHE A 299 -2.55 9.88 -13.84
N VAL A 300 -1.55 9.84 -14.69
CA VAL A 300 -1.62 10.06 -16.13
C VAL A 300 -1.04 8.85 -16.84
N ILE A 301 -1.68 8.47 -17.95
CA ILE A 301 -1.16 7.54 -18.93
C ILE A 301 -0.73 8.38 -20.13
N THR A 302 0.52 8.26 -20.55
CA THR A 302 1.07 8.99 -21.69
C THR A 302 1.99 8.09 -22.48
N ASP A 303 2.27 8.43 -23.72
CA ASP A 303 3.15 7.66 -24.59
C ASP A 303 4.14 8.58 -25.30
N GLY A 304 5.30 8.02 -25.66
CA GLY A 304 6.30 8.73 -26.45
C GLY A 304 7.55 7.93 -26.70
N SER A 305 8.50 8.56 -27.38
CA SER A 305 9.79 7.97 -27.76
C SER A 305 10.89 8.37 -26.79
N VAL A 306 11.70 7.41 -26.34
CA VAL A 306 12.84 7.66 -25.46
C VAL A 306 13.93 8.42 -26.21
N SER A 307 14.25 9.64 -25.78
CA SER A 307 15.29 10.48 -26.36
C SER A 307 16.60 10.46 -25.56
N SER A 308 16.53 10.15 -24.26
CA SER A 308 17.70 10.06 -23.37
C SER A 308 17.45 9.09 -22.23
N VAL A 309 18.50 8.38 -21.81
CA VAL A 309 18.50 7.49 -20.64
C VAL A 309 19.72 7.80 -19.78
N ASN A 310 19.49 8.09 -18.51
CA ASN A 310 20.52 8.18 -17.48
C ASN A 310 20.24 7.12 -16.41
N MET A 311 21.08 6.09 -16.41
CA MET A 311 20.97 4.93 -15.52
C MET A 311 21.67 5.11 -14.19
N THR A 312 22.45 6.18 -14.00
CA THR A 312 23.05 6.50 -12.71
C THR A 312 21.94 6.92 -11.72
N PRO A 313 21.69 6.15 -10.65
CA PRO A 313 20.67 6.49 -9.69
C PRO A 313 21.03 7.75 -8.90
N ASN A 314 20.02 8.55 -8.52
CA ASN A 314 20.22 9.61 -7.55
C ASN A 314 20.24 9.07 -6.10
N SER A 315 20.34 9.96 -5.10
CA SER A 315 20.38 9.60 -3.67
C SER A 315 19.16 8.82 -3.16
N ILE A 316 18.06 8.83 -3.90
CA ILE A 316 16.83 8.08 -3.58
C ILE A 316 16.64 6.86 -4.50
N GLY A 317 17.64 6.51 -5.30
CA GLY A 317 17.65 5.33 -6.17
C GLY A 317 16.85 5.48 -7.47
N THR A 318 16.31 6.65 -7.77
CA THR A 318 15.58 6.87 -9.03
C THR A 318 16.54 7.20 -10.17
N ARG A 319 16.24 6.67 -11.35
CA ARG A 319 16.93 6.92 -12.61
C ARG A 319 16.12 7.90 -13.46
N ARG A 320 16.75 8.51 -14.46
CA ARG A 320 16.11 9.54 -15.27
C ARG A 320 16.08 9.13 -16.73
N ILE A 321 14.92 9.20 -17.35
CA ILE A 321 14.78 9.13 -18.81
C ILE A 321 14.11 10.41 -19.31
N THR A 322 14.34 10.76 -20.56
CA THR A 322 13.62 11.83 -21.25
C THR A 322 12.80 11.20 -22.37
N VAL A 323 11.52 11.54 -22.42
CA VAL A 323 10.61 11.06 -23.46
C VAL A 323 10.03 12.25 -24.22
N SER A 324 10.03 12.16 -25.54
CA SER A 324 9.53 13.20 -26.44
C SER A 324 8.41 12.63 -27.32
N ASP A 325 7.45 13.48 -27.68
CA ASP A 325 6.58 13.23 -28.83
C ASP A 325 7.42 13.35 -30.11
N LEU A 326 7.10 12.56 -31.14
CA LEU A 326 7.69 12.66 -32.48
C LEU A 326 7.53 14.05 -33.11
N ASN A 327 6.52 14.82 -32.66
CA ASN A 327 6.28 16.21 -33.10
C ASN A 327 7.01 17.28 -32.25
N SER A 328 7.87 16.88 -31.30
CA SER A 328 8.57 17.84 -30.45
C SER A 328 9.75 18.44 -31.22
N ASP A 329 9.66 19.72 -31.59
CA ASP A 329 10.78 20.45 -32.21
C ASP A 329 11.96 20.54 -31.22
N PHE A 330 13.15 20.15 -31.69
CA PHE A 330 14.39 20.36 -30.95
C PHE A 330 14.76 21.85 -30.98
N ASP A 331 14.60 22.53 -29.84
CA ASP A 331 15.09 23.90 -29.67
C ASP A 331 16.58 23.89 -29.29
N TYR A 332 17.43 24.13 -30.28
CA TYR A 332 18.87 24.25 -30.09
C TYR A 332 19.31 25.59 -29.48
N ASP A 333 18.45 26.62 -29.51
CA ASP A 333 18.79 27.99 -29.10
C ASP A 333 18.29 28.34 -27.68
N GLY A 334 17.29 27.61 -27.16
CA GLY A 334 16.66 27.89 -25.85
C GLY A 334 17.20 27.13 -24.64
N GLY A 335 18.13 26.19 -24.81
CA GLY A 335 18.70 25.39 -23.71
C GLY A 335 17.72 24.45 -23.00
N SER A 336 16.48 24.33 -23.50
CA SER A 336 15.48 23.38 -23.04
C SER A 336 15.54 22.12 -23.90
N TRP A 337 15.85 20.98 -23.27
CA TRP A 337 15.82 19.70 -23.96
C TRP A 337 14.36 19.38 -24.33
N ALA A 338 14.08 19.21 -25.62
CA ALA A 338 12.76 18.82 -26.10
C ALA A 338 12.36 17.45 -25.52
N GLY A 339 11.49 17.46 -24.52
CA GLY A 339 10.94 16.25 -23.90
C GLY A 339 10.53 16.42 -22.45
N THR A 340 9.72 15.47 -21.96
CA THR A 340 9.32 15.38 -20.56
C THR A 340 10.32 14.52 -19.79
N THR A 341 10.87 15.07 -18.71
CA THR A 341 11.72 14.31 -17.79
C THR A 341 10.87 13.33 -16.99
N CYS A 342 11.24 12.06 -17.03
CA CYS A 342 10.58 10.97 -16.34
C CYS A 342 11.52 10.34 -15.31
N TRP A 343 11.09 10.29 -14.05
CA TRP A 343 11.81 9.69 -12.93
C TRP A 343 11.35 8.24 -12.74
N ILE A 344 12.24 7.29 -13.03
CA ILE A 344 11.98 5.85 -12.92
C ILE A 344 12.52 5.35 -11.57
N PRO A 345 11.67 4.84 -10.67
CA PRO A 345 12.12 4.32 -9.38
C PRO A 345 12.93 3.01 -9.55
N ALA A 346 13.65 2.62 -8.49
CA ALA A 346 14.50 1.43 -8.51
C ALA A 346 13.73 0.12 -8.72
N ASN A 347 12.45 0.07 -8.33
CA ASN A 347 11.63 -1.14 -8.41
C ASN A 347 11.02 -1.40 -9.80
N ILE A 348 11.26 -0.53 -10.77
CA ILE A 348 10.83 -0.68 -12.17
C ILE A 348 12.06 -0.94 -13.02
N ASP A 349 12.07 -2.05 -13.76
CA ASP A 349 13.18 -2.38 -14.64
C ASP A 349 13.21 -1.47 -15.87
N ILE A 350 14.42 -1.16 -16.36
CA ILE A 350 14.65 -0.43 -17.61
C ILE A 350 15.42 -1.39 -18.51
N ASP A 351 14.70 -2.07 -19.39
CA ASP A 351 15.20 -3.08 -20.34
C ASP A 351 15.15 -2.59 -21.79
N PHE A 352 15.01 -1.27 -21.98
CA PHE A 352 14.88 -0.60 -23.27
C PHE A 352 15.94 0.49 -23.45
N GLY A 353 16.30 0.75 -24.71
CA GLY A 353 17.28 1.78 -25.07
C GLY A 353 16.64 3.05 -25.65
N ILE A 354 17.51 4.00 -26.02
CA ILE A 354 17.12 5.21 -26.76
C ILE A 354 16.46 4.81 -28.09
N GLY A 355 15.39 5.53 -28.45
CA GLY A 355 14.57 5.26 -29.63
C GLY A 355 13.44 4.26 -29.42
N SER A 356 13.34 3.66 -28.22
CA SER A 356 12.20 2.81 -27.85
C SER A 356 10.92 3.64 -27.70
N THR A 357 9.78 3.02 -27.98
CA THR A 357 8.45 3.61 -27.74
C THR A 357 7.87 3.03 -26.46
N LEU A 358 7.40 3.90 -25.57
CA LEU A 358 6.89 3.51 -24.26
C LEU A 358 5.47 4.05 -24.05
N VAL A 359 4.65 3.28 -23.33
CA VAL A 359 3.54 3.81 -22.55
C VAL A 359 4.01 3.95 -21.10
N LEU A 360 3.85 5.15 -20.55
CA LEU A 360 4.24 5.53 -19.21
C LEU A 360 3.00 5.82 -18.37
N VAL A 361 2.99 5.29 -17.16
CA VAL A 361 1.99 5.60 -16.15
C VAL A 361 2.68 6.21 -14.94
N GLY A 362 2.20 7.36 -14.50
CA GLY A 362 2.85 8.09 -13.41
C GLY A 362 2.05 9.28 -12.93
N ARG A 363 2.67 10.14 -12.14
CA ARG A 363 2.07 11.39 -11.66
C ARG A 363 2.96 12.58 -11.98
N THR A 364 2.36 13.65 -12.47
CA THR A 364 3.07 14.88 -12.79
C THR A 364 3.54 15.57 -11.51
N SER A 365 4.71 16.20 -11.57
CA SER A 365 5.25 17.06 -10.52
C SER A 365 5.93 18.28 -11.11
N GLN A 366 5.84 19.40 -10.39
CA GLN A 366 6.50 20.64 -10.75
C GLN A 366 7.36 21.12 -9.57
N GLY A 367 8.65 21.24 -9.82
CA GLY A 367 9.59 21.85 -8.88
C GLY A 367 9.59 23.37 -8.99
N ARG A 368 10.57 24.01 -8.35
CA ARG A 368 10.90 25.41 -8.59
C ARG A 368 12.20 25.51 -9.38
N ASN A 369 12.27 26.49 -10.28
CA ASN A 369 13.52 26.83 -10.98
C ASN A 369 14.46 27.63 -10.05
N GLN A 370 15.67 27.93 -10.53
CA GLN A 370 16.68 28.67 -9.76
C GLN A 370 16.21 30.07 -9.33
N ASP A 371 15.31 30.68 -10.10
CA ASP A 371 14.71 31.98 -9.81
C ASP A 371 13.49 31.90 -8.86
N GLY A 372 13.16 30.71 -8.37
CA GLY A 372 12.06 30.48 -7.44
C GLY A 372 10.67 30.43 -8.09
N GLY A 373 10.58 30.59 -9.41
CA GLY A 373 9.37 30.39 -10.21
C GLY A 373 9.07 28.91 -10.48
N PRO A 374 7.91 28.60 -11.09
CA PRO A 374 7.56 27.22 -11.47
C PRO A 374 8.58 26.65 -12.46
N GLY A 375 9.12 25.46 -12.15
CA GLY A 375 10.01 24.74 -13.06
C GLY A 375 9.25 23.95 -14.12
N ASP A 376 9.99 23.16 -14.90
CA ASP A 376 9.40 22.26 -15.88
C ASP A 376 8.59 21.15 -15.22
N ILE A 377 7.57 20.69 -15.95
CA ILE A 377 6.73 19.59 -15.50
C ILE A 377 7.45 18.28 -15.80
N THR A 378 7.52 17.44 -14.78
CA THR A 378 8.18 16.14 -14.81
C THR A 378 7.18 15.04 -14.45
N LEU A 379 7.50 13.80 -14.82
CA LEU A 379 6.68 12.63 -14.54
C LEU A 379 7.37 11.73 -13.51
N ASN A 380 6.74 11.47 -12.38
CA ASN A 380 7.17 10.39 -11.47
C ASN A 380 6.50 9.11 -11.93
N VAL A 381 7.28 8.22 -12.53
CA VAL A 381 6.77 7.00 -13.16
C VAL A 381 6.54 5.92 -12.12
N SER A 382 5.43 5.21 -12.26
CA SER A 382 5.08 4.04 -11.46
C SER A 382 4.63 2.84 -12.32
N GLY A 383 4.61 2.97 -13.63
CA GLY A 383 4.50 1.85 -14.57
C GLY A 383 5.10 2.17 -15.92
N VAL A 384 5.76 1.20 -16.54
CA VAL A 384 6.31 1.30 -17.90
C VAL A 384 5.91 0.08 -18.72
N LEU A 385 5.36 0.31 -19.91
CA LEU A 385 5.14 -0.70 -20.94
C LEU A 385 5.97 -0.32 -22.17
N CYS A 386 6.98 -1.11 -22.49
CA CYS A 386 7.71 -0.96 -23.74
C CYS A 386 6.89 -1.56 -24.88
N THR A 387 6.44 -0.72 -25.82
CA THR A 387 5.63 -1.16 -26.96
C THR A 387 6.50 -1.50 -28.16
N GLU A 388 7.64 -0.84 -28.29
CA GLU A 388 8.67 -1.15 -29.26
C GLU A 388 10.05 -0.92 -28.63
N ASN A 389 10.83 -1.99 -28.48
CA ASN A 389 12.19 -1.90 -27.92
C ASN A 389 13.21 -1.63 -29.02
N ARG A 390 14.02 -0.59 -28.85
CA ARG A 390 15.12 -0.20 -29.73
C ARG A 390 16.32 0.28 -28.93
N GLY A 391 17.49 0.27 -29.57
CA GLY A 391 18.74 0.71 -28.95
C GLY A 391 19.33 -0.33 -27.98
N VAL A 392 20.47 0.02 -27.40
CA VAL A 392 21.10 -0.78 -26.34
C VAL A 392 20.70 -0.18 -24.99
N VAL A 393 20.42 -1.04 -24.01
CA VAL A 393 20.19 -0.60 -22.63
C VAL A 393 21.45 0.13 -22.15
N ALA A 394 21.29 1.35 -21.67
CA ALA A 394 22.42 2.11 -21.16
C ALA A 394 22.93 1.43 -19.88
N GLU A 395 24.25 1.38 -19.71
CA GLU A 395 24.85 0.96 -18.44
C GLU A 395 24.96 2.17 -17.50
N PRO A 396 24.79 2.00 -16.18
CA PRO A 396 25.04 3.07 -15.23
C PRO A 396 26.49 3.53 -15.34
N TYR A 397 26.72 4.84 -15.35
CA TYR A 397 28.06 5.37 -15.22
C TYR A 397 28.53 5.15 -13.79
N GLU A 398 29.46 4.22 -13.61
CA GLU A 398 30.22 4.09 -12.36
C GLU A 398 31.34 5.13 -12.39
N SER A 399 31.21 6.19 -11.60
CA SER A 399 32.39 6.98 -11.26
C SER A 399 33.28 6.12 -10.38
N THR A 400 34.41 5.66 -10.91
CA THR A 400 35.55 5.32 -10.06
C THR A 400 35.98 6.62 -9.41
N GLU A 401 35.42 6.95 -8.24
CA GLU A 401 36.13 7.83 -7.33
C GLU A 401 37.44 7.10 -7.04
N GLU A 402 38.53 7.57 -7.63
CA GLU A 402 39.84 7.34 -7.01
C GLU A 402 39.67 7.82 -5.57
N ASP A 403 39.92 6.92 -4.63
CA ASP A 403 39.96 7.24 -3.21
C ASP A 403 41.15 8.18 -3.00
N ILE A 404 40.94 9.47 -3.27
CA ILE A 404 41.83 10.56 -2.92
C ILE A 404 41.41 11.09 -1.54
N ASP A 405 41.05 10.22 -0.60
CA ASP A 405 40.91 10.61 0.79
C ASP A 405 42.31 10.70 1.41
N TRP A 406 42.90 11.88 1.23
CA TRP A 406 44.04 12.35 2.00
C TRP A 406 43.54 13.25 3.12
N PHE A 407 42.73 12.70 4.05
CA PHE A 407 42.67 13.10 5.46
C PHE A 407 42.20 11.99 6.40
#